data_AF-A0A957WZW1-F1
#
_entry.id   AF-A0A957WZW1-F1
#
_cell.length_a   1.000
_cell.length_b   1.000
_cell.length_c   1.000
_cell.angle_alpha   90.00
_cell.angle_beta   90.00
_cell.angle_gamma   90.00
#
_symmetry.space_group_name_H-M   'P 1'
#
loop_
_entity.id
_entity.type
_entity.pdbx_description
1 polymer ?
#
loop_
_entity_poly.entity_id
_entity_poly.type
_entity_poly.pdbx_seq_one_letter_code
_entity_poly.pdbx_strand_id
1 'polypeptide(L)' 'YEACIAAHYMARHQPPEEAFRWNQIALDRADAVADARVQPFYGSLYVNMGHSYETLGDQAAAEQYYALAATFGVVHQTE' A
#
# COMPACT_ATOMS: atom_id res chain seq x y z
N TYR A 1 -14.80 -0.14 -2.67
CA TYR A 1 -14.52 0.12 -1.25
C TYR A 1 -14.24 -1.19 -0.53
N GLU A 2 -15.23 -2.07 -0.34
CA GLU A 2 -15.02 -3.40 0.28
C GLU A 2 -13.91 -4.24 -0.37
N ALA A 3 -13.81 -4.24 -1.71
CA ALA A 3 -12.76 -4.95 -2.42
C ALA A 3 -11.33 -4.44 -2.12
N CYS A 4 -11.18 -3.14 -1.85
CA CYS A 4 -9.90 -2.55 -1.42
C CYS A 4 -9.53 -3.07 -0.02
N ILE A 5 -10.51 -3.07 0.89
CA ILE A 5 -10.31 -3.55 2.26
C ILE A 5 -9.94 -5.03 2.26
N ALA A 6 -10.67 -5.86 1.52
CA ALA A 6 -10.39 -7.29 1.41
C ALA A 6 -8.97 -7.55 0.88
N ALA A 7 -8.56 -6.87 -0.20
CA ALA A 7 -7.23 -7.03 -0.78
C ALA A 7 -6.11 -6.61 0.20
N HIS A 8 -6.31 -5.49 0.91
CA HIS A 8 -5.36 -5.01 1.94
C HIS A 8 -5.16 -6.01 3.07
N TYR A 9 -6.22 -6.67 3.54
CA TYR A 9 -6.11 -7.70 4.56
C TYR A 9 -5.48 -8.99 4.01
N MET A 10 -5.79 -9.38 2.77
CA MET A 10 -5.17 -10.55 2.14
C MET A 10 -3.65 -10.41 2.06
N ALA A 11 -3.13 -9.24 1.67
CA ALA A 11 -1.69 -9.00 1.52
C ALA A 11 -0.85 -9.36 2.77
N ARG A 12 -1.40 -9.17 3.98
CA ARG A 12 -0.68 -9.38 5.25
C ARG A 12 -0.31 -10.83 5.54
N HIS A 13 -0.94 -11.78 4.87
CA HIS A 13 -0.78 -13.21 5.13
C HIS A 13 -0.12 -13.96 3.96
N GLN A 14 0.43 -13.22 2.99
CA GLN A 14 0.99 -13.79 1.76
C GLN A 14 2.51 -13.71 1.75
N PRO A 15 3.19 -14.58 0.99
CA PRO A 15 4.62 -14.42 0.71
C PRO A 15 4.88 -13.10 -0.06
N PRO A 16 6.10 -12.57 -0.06
CA PRO A 16 6.39 -11.20 -0.53
C PRO A 16 5.85 -10.86 -1.92
N GLU A 17 6.02 -11.74 -2.91
CA GLU A 17 5.53 -11.51 -4.27
C GLU A 17 4.01 -11.42 -4.35
N GLU A 18 3.29 -12.28 -3.63
CA GLU A 18 1.83 -12.26 -3.59
C GLU A 18 1.31 -11.11 -2.72
N ALA A 19 2.00 -10.79 -1.62
CA ALA A 19 1.69 -9.60 -0.82
C ALA A 19 1.76 -8.32 -1.66
N PHE A 20 2.80 -8.18 -2.49
CA PHE A 20 2.93 -7.08 -3.45
C PHE A 20 1.74 -7.02 -4.42
N ARG A 21 1.35 -8.15 -5.02
CA ARG A 21 0.20 -8.21 -5.94
C ARG A 21 -1.10 -7.79 -5.26
N TRP A 22 -1.35 -8.26 -4.04
CA TRP A 22 -2.54 -7.88 -3.28
C TRP A 22 -2.53 -6.41 -2.85
N ASN A 23 -1.37 -5.86 -2.50
CA ASN A 23 -1.22 -4.42 -2.20
C ASN A 23 -1.50 -3.57 -3.45
N GLN A 24 -1.02 -3.99 -4.63
CA GLN A 24 -1.33 -3.32 -5.90
C GLN A 24 -2.84 -3.36 -6.19
N ILE A 25 -3.48 -4.52 -6.03
CA ILE A 25 -4.93 -4.65 -6.20
C ILE A 25 -5.68 -3.74 -5.22
N ALA A 26 -5.24 -3.65 -3.96
CA ALA A 26 -5.87 -2.77 -2.99
C ALA A 26 -5.80 -1.30 -3.42
N LEU A 27 -4.62 -0.85 -3.89
CA LEU A 27 -4.41 0.50 -4.40
C LEU A 27 -5.27 0.80 -5.64
N ASP A 28 -5.23 -0.08 -6.65
CA ASP A 28 -6.03 0.07 -7.88
C ASP A 28 -7.54 0.14 -7.57
N ARG A 29 -7.99 -0.61 -6.55
CA ARG A 29 -9.39 -0.60 -6.09
C ARG A 29 -9.74 0.65 -5.28
N ALA A 30 -8.79 1.26 -4.57
CA ALA A 30 -8.99 2.55 -3.94
C ALA A 30 -9.14 3.63 -5.03
N ASP A 31 -8.23 3.65 -6.00
CA ASP A 31 -8.22 4.59 -7.13
C ASP A 31 -9.50 4.48 -7.96
N ALA A 32 -9.96 3.26 -8.24
CA ALA A 32 -11.19 3.03 -9.01
C ALA A 32 -12.48 3.45 -8.28
N VAL A 33 -12.46 3.53 -6.94
CA VAL A 33 -13.63 4.00 -6.16
C VAL A 33 -13.71 5.53 -6.21
N ALA A 34 -12.56 6.22 -6.17
CA ALA A 34 -12.45 7.68 -6.32
C ALA A 34 -13.40 8.52 -5.43
N ASP A 35 -13.80 8.01 -4.27
CA ASP A 35 -14.73 8.63 -3.32
C ASP A 35 -13.98 8.98 -2.01
N ALA A 36 -14.44 10.00 -1.29
CA ALA A 36 -13.95 10.40 0.03
C ALA A 36 -13.81 9.22 1.03
N ARG A 37 -14.61 8.17 0.89
CA ARG A 37 -14.53 6.97 1.74
C ARG A 37 -13.19 6.24 1.68
N VAL A 38 -12.46 6.28 0.55
CA VAL A 38 -11.14 5.62 0.43
C VAL A 38 -9.99 6.50 0.90
N GLN A 39 -10.22 7.80 1.11
CA GLN A 39 -9.15 8.75 1.46
C GLN A 39 -8.33 8.35 2.70
N PRO A 40 -8.93 7.87 3.80
CA PRO A 40 -8.17 7.46 4.98
C PRO A 40 -7.26 6.23 4.74
N PHE A 41 -7.48 5.47 3.66
CA PHE A 41 -6.73 4.24 3.39
C PHE A 41 -5.43 4.51 2.63
N TYR A 42 -5.34 5.57 1.82
CA TYR A 42 -4.19 5.81 0.95
C TYR A 42 -2.85 5.82 1.70
N GLY A 43 -2.78 6.45 2.87
CA GLY A 43 -1.56 6.43 3.68
C GLY A 43 -1.09 5.02 4.00
N SER A 44 -2.00 4.15 4.44
CA SER A 44 -1.67 2.74 4.72
C SER A 44 -1.33 1.93 3.47
N LEU A 45 -2.01 2.19 2.35
CA LEU A 45 -1.77 1.49 1.08
C LEU A 45 -0.39 1.86 0.53
N TYR A 46 0.00 3.13 0.61
CA TYR A 46 1.31 3.59 0.17
C TYR A 46 2.44 3.07 1.06
N VAL A 47 2.30 3.02 2.40
CA VAL A 47 3.33 2.36 3.24
C VAL A 47 3.47 0.89 2.88
N ASN A 48 2.37 0.18 2.66
CA ASN A 48 2.44 -1.23 2.29
C ASN A 48 3.08 -1.46 0.92
N MET A 49 2.82 -0.59 -0.05
CA MET A 49 3.52 -0.61 -1.34
C MET A 49 5.01 -0.37 -1.16
N GLY A 50 5.40 0.62 -0.34
CA GLY A 50 6.80 0.90 -0.04
C GLY A 50 7.51 -0.30 0.57
N HIS A 51 6.88 -0.94 1.57
CA HIS A 51 7.42 -2.13 2.22
C HIS A 51 7.52 -3.33 1.27
N SER A 52 6.55 -3.48 0.36
CA SER A 52 6.64 -4.52 -0.67
C SER A 52 7.81 -4.29 -1.61
N TYR A 53 8.04 -3.07 -2.09
CA TYR A 53 9.21 -2.76 -2.93
C TYR A 53 10.53 -2.96 -2.20
N GLU A 54 10.62 -2.52 -0.94
CA GLU A 54 11.79 -2.73 -0.08
C GLU A 54 12.10 -4.23 0.08
N THR A 55 11.07 -5.04 0.38
CA THR A 55 11.22 -6.50 0.51
C THR A 55 11.65 -7.16 -0.80
N LEU A 56 11.22 -6.63 -1.94
CA LEU A 56 11.62 -7.12 -3.27
C LEU A 56 12.96 -6.55 -3.76
N GLY A 57 13.61 -5.68 -2.97
CA GLY A 57 14.93 -5.12 -3.25
C GLY A 57 14.94 -3.85 -4.12
N ASP A 58 13.78 -3.26 -4.41
CA ASP A 58 13.67 -1.98 -5.12
C ASP A 58 13.54 -0.82 -4.13
N GLN A 59 14.68 -0.41 -3.57
CA GLN A 59 14.74 0.66 -2.58
C GLN A 59 14.24 2.01 -3.14
N ALA A 60 14.50 2.29 -4.42
CA ALA A 60 14.13 3.55 -5.04
C ALA A 60 12.60 3.68 -5.15
N ALA A 61 11.91 2.61 -5.54
CA ALA A 61 10.45 2.58 -5.52
C ALA A 61 9.91 2.65 -4.09
N ALA A 62 10.54 1.95 -3.14
CA ALA A 62 10.13 1.96 -1.74
C ALA A 62 10.09 3.39 -1.16
N GLU A 63 11.16 4.16 -1.35
CA GLU A 63 11.27 5.54 -0.89
C GLU A 63 10.20 6.46 -1.48
N GLN A 64 9.88 6.30 -2.77
CA GLN A 64 8.82 7.07 -3.43
C GLN A 64 7.46 6.81 -2.78
N TYR A 65 7.14 5.55 -2.50
CA TYR A 65 5.89 5.19 -1.86
C TYR A 65 5.82 5.61 -0.39
N TYR A 66 6.94 5.56 0.34
CA TYR A 66 6.99 6.11 1.69
C TYR A 66 6.82 7.64 1.71
N ALA A 67 7.38 8.36 0.74
CA ALA A 67 7.16 9.79 0.59
C ALA A 67 5.67 10.11 0.29
N LEU A 68 5.02 9.32 -0.56
CA LEU A 68 3.58 9.43 -0.80
C LEU A 68 2.78 9.15 0.47
N ALA A 69 3.11 8.10 1.22
CA ALA A 69 2.43 7.82 2.48
C ALA A 69 2.51 8.98 3.49
N ALA A 70 3.67 9.65 3.54
CA ALA A 70 3.89 10.79 4.41
C ALA A 70 2.98 11.98 4.07
N THR A 71 2.56 12.16 2.81
CA THR A 71 1.58 13.20 2.45
C THR A 71 0.18 12.93 3.03
N PHE A 72 -0.07 11.69 3.47
CA PHE A 72 -1.28 11.28 4.17
C PHE A 72 -1.08 11.14 5.69
N GLY A 73 0.07 11.62 6.21
CA GLY A 73 0.38 11.58 7.64
C GLY A 73 0.82 10.20 8.16
N VAL A 74 1.07 9.23 7.28
CA VAL A 74 1.58 7.91 7.66
C VAL A 74 3.08 7.88 7.35
N VAL A 75 3.90 7.86 8.40
CA VAL A 75 5.37 7.84 8.27
C VAL A 75 5.85 6.40 8.44
N HIS A 76 6.59 5.91 7.46
CA HIS A 76 7.30 4.64 7.61
C HIS A 76 8.44 4.81 8.62
N GLN A 77 8.43 3.99 9.67
CA GLN A 77 9.52 3.89 10.64
C GLN A 77 10.34 2.67 10.27
N THR A 78 11.57 2.86 9.82
CA THR A 78 12.56 1.80 9.69
C THR A 78 12.97 1.35 11.10
N GLU A 79 12.67 0.09 11.44
CA GLU A 79 13.14 -0.55 12.69
C GLU A 79 14.67 -0.75 12.70
#